data_AF-A0A7X9C2G1-F1
#
_entry.id   AF-A0A7X9C2G1-F1
#
_cell.length_a   1.000
_cell.length_b   1.000
_cell.length_c   1.000
_cell.angle_alpha   90.00
_cell.angle_beta   90.00
_cell.angle_gamma   90.00
#
_symmetry.space_group_name_H-M   'P 1'
#
loop_
_entity.id
_entity.type
_entity.pdbx_description
1 polymer ?
#
loop_
_entity_poly.entity_id
_entity_poly.type
_entity_poly.pdbx_seq_one_letter_code
_entity_poly.pdbx_strand_id
1 'polypeptide(L)'
;MDINEWLDSKIGRDIWYHKYQFKNEAFEEWLDRISGGNKKIRQLIKEKKFLPAGRILAGRGLSEKGKKVSLSNCYVLSPPLDSIESIFDTAKKLARTFSYGGGVGFDISNLAPRNAKINNAAQKTSGSVSFMDLYSLVTELIGQQGRRAALLISLDCSHPDIEEFIKVKSNLEKVTKANISVRINDEFMKAVKNNWEWKLNYLREETKEVIEKLVDAKKLFKKLAKMNWDYSEPGVLNWDRIRNWNLLSGFDNFEYVGVNP
;
A
#
# COMPACT_ATOMS: atom_id res chain seq x y z
N MET A 1 -2.17 -27.93 27.55
CA MET A 1 -1.58 -27.92 26.20
C MET A 1 -0.53 -26.84 26.19
N ASP A 2 0.68 -27.13 25.78
CA ASP A 2 1.75 -26.13 25.66
C ASP A 2 2.02 -25.76 24.18
N ILE A 3 2.95 -24.83 23.95
CA ILE A 3 3.30 -24.41 22.60
C ILE A 3 4.01 -25.52 21.80
N ASN A 4 4.68 -26.45 22.48
CA ASN A 4 5.40 -27.57 21.84
C ASN A 4 4.44 -28.65 21.34
N GLU A 5 3.37 -28.90 22.09
CA GLU A 5 2.25 -29.76 21.68
C GLU A 5 1.40 -29.09 20.60
N TRP A 6 1.28 -27.75 20.63
CA TRP A 6 0.48 -27.03 19.65
C TRP A 6 1.20 -26.82 18.32
N LEU A 7 2.53 -26.68 18.29
CA LEU A 7 3.30 -26.46 17.06
C LEU A 7 4.40 -27.52 16.88
N ASP A 8 4.22 -28.34 15.85
CA ASP A 8 5.10 -29.47 15.56
C ASP A 8 6.48 -29.04 15.04
N SER A 9 6.57 -27.86 14.39
CA SER A 9 7.82 -27.39 13.79
C SER A 9 8.62 -26.48 14.72
N LYS A 10 9.96 -26.59 14.66
CA LYS A 10 10.86 -25.65 15.34
C LYS A 10 10.62 -24.22 14.86
N ILE A 11 10.47 -24.01 13.56
CA ILE A 11 10.22 -22.69 12.95
C ILE A 11 8.94 -22.06 13.49
N GLY A 12 7.84 -22.83 13.60
CA GLY A 12 6.58 -22.32 14.14
C GLY A 12 6.74 -21.85 15.60
N ARG A 13 7.45 -22.64 16.41
CA ARG A 13 7.75 -22.30 17.80
C ARG A 13 8.62 -21.05 17.89
N ASP A 14 9.69 -20.97 17.12
CA ASP A 14 10.59 -19.81 17.07
C ASP A 14 9.82 -18.54 16.68
N ILE A 15 8.94 -18.62 15.67
CA ILE A 15 8.07 -17.50 15.29
C ILE A 15 7.18 -17.09 16.46
N TRP A 16 6.56 -18.04 17.17
CA TRP A 16 5.73 -17.70 18.32
C TRP A 16 6.53 -16.98 19.42
N TYR A 17 7.67 -17.54 19.82
CA TYR A 17 8.55 -16.95 20.85
C TYR A 17 9.04 -15.56 20.47
N HIS A 18 9.47 -15.34 19.23
CA HIS A 18 10.07 -14.08 18.82
C HIS A 18 9.06 -13.00 18.42
N LYS A 19 7.84 -13.38 18.01
CA LYS A 19 6.90 -12.45 17.35
C LYS A 19 5.56 -12.30 18.07
N TYR A 20 5.08 -13.33 18.76
CA TYR A 20 3.72 -13.36 19.30
C TYR A 20 3.67 -13.41 20.82
N GLN A 21 4.69 -13.99 21.46
CA GLN A 21 4.85 -13.97 22.90
C GLN A 21 5.17 -12.56 23.39
N PHE A 22 4.45 -12.11 24.40
CA PHE A 22 4.73 -10.87 25.11
C PHE A 22 5.43 -11.15 26.44
N LYS A 23 6.69 -10.71 26.56
CA LYS A 23 7.58 -11.04 27.69
C LYS A 23 7.67 -12.56 27.84
N ASN A 24 7.38 -13.09 29.03
CA ASN A 24 7.43 -14.52 29.34
C ASN A 24 6.02 -15.10 29.55
N GLU A 25 4.99 -14.54 28.89
CA GLU A 25 3.62 -15.07 29.04
C GLU A 25 3.56 -16.54 28.57
N ALA A 26 2.81 -17.35 29.30
CA ALA A 26 2.58 -18.75 28.97
C ALA A 26 1.66 -18.89 27.76
N PHE A 27 1.68 -20.04 27.09
CA PHE A 27 0.83 -20.31 25.93
C PHE A 27 -0.67 -20.14 26.22
N GLU A 28 -1.14 -20.60 27.38
CA GLU A 28 -2.55 -20.46 27.78
C GLU A 28 -2.92 -18.99 28.07
N GLU A 29 -2.01 -18.21 28.65
CA GLU A 29 -2.19 -16.76 28.87
C GLU A 29 -2.23 -16.00 27.54
N TRP A 30 -1.37 -16.38 26.59
CA TRP A 30 -1.38 -15.85 25.23
C TRP A 30 -2.73 -16.13 24.55
N LEU A 31 -3.25 -17.36 24.65
CA LEU A 31 -4.57 -17.74 24.12
C LEU A 31 -5.70 -16.92 24.74
N ASP A 32 -5.69 -16.71 26.05
CA ASP A 32 -6.68 -15.88 26.74
C ASP A 32 -6.64 -14.43 26.26
N ARG A 33 -5.43 -13.89 26.10
CA ARG A 33 -5.19 -12.54 25.59
C ARG A 33 -5.71 -12.35 24.17
N ILE A 34 -5.35 -13.24 23.24
CA ILE A 34 -5.72 -13.10 21.81
C ILE A 34 -7.18 -13.46 21.53
N SER A 35 -7.81 -14.29 22.38
CA SER A 35 -9.24 -14.56 22.33
C SER A 35 -10.08 -13.48 23.00
N GLY A 36 -9.45 -12.59 23.78
CA GLY A 36 -10.15 -11.57 24.57
C GLY A 36 -11.10 -12.20 25.59
N GLY A 37 -10.71 -13.33 26.19
CA GLY A 37 -11.54 -14.08 27.14
C GLY A 37 -12.69 -14.88 26.52
N ASN A 38 -12.86 -14.86 25.20
CA ASN A 38 -13.92 -15.61 24.54
C ASN A 38 -13.58 -17.11 24.44
N LYS A 39 -14.23 -17.93 25.26
CA LYS A 39 -14.01 -19.39 25.35
C LYS A 39 -14.17 -20.11 24.01
N LYS A 40 -15.13 -19.70 23.17
CA LYS A 40 -15.38 -20.33 21.86
C LYS A 40 -14.25 -20.04 20.87
N ILE A 41 -13.85 -18.76 20.76
CA ILE A 41 -12.73 -18.36 19.90
C ILE A 41 -11.45 -19.04 20.36
N ARG A 42 -11.19 -19.04 21.67
CA ARG A 42 -10.04 -19.72 22.27
C ARG A 42 -9.97 -21.18 21.85
N GLN A 43 -11.08 -21.91 21.96
CA GLN A 43 -11.13 -23.32 21.58
C GLN A 43 -10.86 -23.52 20.09
N LEU A 44 -11.42 -22.68 19.22
CA LEU A 44 -11.17 -22.74 17.78
C LEU A 44 -9.69 -22.49 17.44
N ILE A 45 -8.99 -21.61 18.18
CA ILE A 45 -7.55 -21.39 18.02
C ILE A 45 -6.76 -22.62 18.46
N LYS A 46 -7.09 -23.20 19.62
CA LYS A 46 -6.42 -24.43 20.12
C LYS A 46 -6.55 -25.59 19.14
N GLU A 47 -7.74 -25.76 18.57
CA GLU A 47 -8.02 -26.79 17.57
C GLU A 47 -7.50 -26.45 16.16
N LYS A 48 -6.82 -25.30 15.99
CA LYS A 48 -6.32 -24.80 14.69
C LYS A 48 -7.42 -24.62 13.63
N LYS A 49 -8.69 -24.52 14.04
CA LYS A 49 -9.86 -24.27 13.16
C LYS A 49 -10.01 -22.80 12.80
N PHE A 50 -9.39 -21.91 13.57
CA PHE A 50 -9.37 -20.47 13.35
C PHE A 50 -8.05 -19.89 13.82
N LEU A 51 -7.47 -18.98 13.05
CA LEU A 51 -6.31 -18.21 13.47
C LEU A 51 -6.50 -16.75 13.05
N PRO A 52 -6.53 -15.79 13.99
CA PRO A 52 -6.66 -14.39 13.63
C PRO A 52 -5.36 -13.87 12.99
N ALA A 53 -5.46 -12.75 12.30
CA ALA A 53 -4.31 -12.18 11.59
C ALA A 53 -3.19 -11.73 12.54
N GLY A 54 -1.97 -11.60 12.00
CA GLY A 54 -0.75 -11.43 12.78
C GLY A 54 -0.74 -10.26 13.76
N ARG A 55 -1.41 -9.13 13.47
CA ARG A 55 -1.52 -8.00 14.42
C ARG A 55 -2.38 -8.32 15.63
N ILE A 56 -3.43 -9.13 15.48
CA ILE A 56 -4.25 -9.59 16.60
C ILE A 56 -3.43 -10.54 17.48
N LEU A 57 -2.72 -11.50 16.87
CA LEU A 57 -1.85 -12.44 17.59
C LEU A 57 -0.77 -11.72 18.42
N ALA A 58 -0.16 -10.67 17.86
CA ALA A 58 0.89 -9.92 18.51
C ALA A 58 0.38 -8.86 19.50
N GLY A 59 -0.75 -8.20 19.21
CA GLY A 59 -1.11 -6.92 19.82
C GLY A 59 -2.34 -6.90 20.71
N ARG A 60 -3.26 -7.86 20.59
CA ARG A 60 -4.52 -7.83 21.36
C ARG A 60 -4.23 -7.83 22.85
N GLY A 61 -4.95 -7.01 23.63
CA GLY A 61 -4.80 -6.89 25.08
C GLY A 61 -3.52 -6.18 25.55
N LEU A 62 -2.63 -5.76 24.65
CA LEU A 62 -1.40 -5.06 25.06
C LEU A 62 -1.60 -3.55 25.25
N SER A 63 -2.70 -2.98 24.76
CA SER A 63 -3.07 -1.57 25.01
C SER A 63 -3.26 -1.29 26.49
N GLU A 64 -3.90 -2.20 27.23
CA GLU A 64 -4.06 -2.16 28.68
C GLU A 64 -2.69 -2.24 29.41
N LYS A 65 -1.68 -2.80 28.74
CA LYS A 65 -0.29 -2.89 29.22
C LYS A 65 0.59 -1.74 28.70
N GLY A 66 -0.02 -0.66 28.21
CA GLY A 66 0.67 0.56 27.76
C GLY A 66 1.27 0.49 26.35
N LYS A 67 1.02 -0.56 25.57
CA LYS A 67 1.50 -0.65 24.17
C LYS A 67 0.56 0.09 23.22
N LYS A 68 1.13 0.97 22.40
CA LYS A 68 0.41 1.67 21.32
C LYS A 68 0.55 0.88 20.03
N VAL A 69 -0.39 -0.02 19.78
CA VAL A 69 -0.42 -0.88 18.59
C VAL A 69 -1.80 -0.90 17.98
N SER A 70 -1.87 -1.13 16.66
CA SER A 70 -3.14 -1.44 16.01
C SER A 70 -3.36 -2.95 15.87
N LEU A 71 -4.62 -3.37 15.91
CA LEU A 71 -5.03 -4.74 15.61
C LEU A 71 -5.33 -4.96 14.13
N SER A 72 -5.54 -3.89 13.35
CA SER A 72 -5.71 -3.95 11.91
C SER A 72 -4.33 -3.99 11.23
N ASN A 73 -4.18 -4.87 10.22
CA ASN A 73 -2.91 -4.99 9.51
C ASN A 73 -2.70 -3.90 8.47
N CYS A 74 -3.76 -3.54 7.75
CA CYS A 74 -3.66 -2.81 6.50
C CYS A 74 -4.63 -1.63 6.49
N TYR A 75 -4.19 -0.55 5.85
CA TYR A 75 -4.90 0.72 5.75
C TYR A 75 -4.83 1.24 4.32
N VAL A 76 -5.85 1.98 3.93
CA VAL A 76 -5.87 2.77 2.70
C VAL A 76 -5.95 4.24 3.10
N LEU A 77 -5.07 5.07 2.56
CA LEU A 77 -5.17 6.53 2.69
C LEU A 77 -5.81 7.11 1.44
N SER A 78 -6.54 8.21 1.62
CA SER A 78 -6.99 9.03 0.51
C SER A 78 -5.78 9.55 -0.28
N PRO A 79 -5.87 9.64 -1.61
CA PRO A 79 -4.85 10.24 -2.44
C PRO A 79 -4.52 11.67 -1.96
N PRO A 80 -3.23 12.05 -1.90
CA PRO A 80 -2.87 13.43 -1.60
C PRO A 80 -3.44 14.36 -2.67
N LEU A 81 -3.84 15.56 -2.26
CA LEU A 81 -4.13 16.66 -3.19
C LEU A 81 -2.81 17.21 -3.76
N ASP A 82 -2.87 17.90 -4.90
CA ASP A 82 -1.71 18.57 -5.52
C ASP A 82 -1.23 19.81 -4.74
N SER A 83 -0.85 19.63 -3.48
CA SER A 83 -0.27 20.67 -2.63
C SER A 83 0.78 20.10 -1.69
N ILE A 84 1.76 20.93 -1.31
CA ILE A 84 2.83 20.53 -0.39
C ILE A 84 2.23 20.11 0.95
N GLU A 85 1.24 20.83 1.45
CA GLU A 85 0.56 20.52 2.71
C GLU A 85 -0.07 19.13 2.69
N SER A 86 -0.75 18.75 1.60
CA SER A 86 -1.41 17.44 1.49
C SER A 86 -0.40 16.30 1.30
N ILE A 87 0.66 16.54 0.54
CA ILE A 87 1.77 15.60 0.35
C ILE A 87 2.41 15.27 1.70
N PHE A 88 2.73 16.28 2.51
CA PHE A 88 3.35 16.11 3.82
C PHE A 88 2.39 15.63 4.91
N ASP A 89 1.09 15.98 4.83
CA ASP A 89 0.08 15.37 5.71
C ASP A 89 -0.07 13.87 5.45
N THR A 90 0.03 13.44 4.19
CA THR A 90 0.09 12.02 3.82
C THR A 90 1.34 11.36 4.44
N ALA A 91 2.51 11.99 4.36
CA ALA A 91 3.73 11.49 5.01
C ALA A 91 3.57 11.38 6.55
N LYS A 92 2.94 12.37 7.19
CA LYS A 92 2.60 12.33 8.62
C LYS A 92 1.66 11.17 8.95
N LYS A 93 0.63 10.93 8.15
CA LYS A 93 -0.30 9.80 8.31
C LYS A 93 0.42 8.46 8.15
N LEU A 94 1.31 8.32 7.18
CA LEU A 94 2.18 7.15 7.01
C LEU A 94 3.00 6.88 8.27
N ALA A 95 3.74 7.89 8.74
CA ALA A 95 4.56 7.76 9.94
C ALA A 95 3.72 7.31 11.15
N ARG A 96 2.53 7.87 11.32
CA ARG A 96 1.62 7.47 12.39
C ARG A 96 1.19 6.01 12.25
N THR A 97 0.70 5.60 11.08
CA THR A 97 0.25 4.22 10.86
C THR A 97 1.37 3.20 11.01
N PHE A 98 2.56 3.47 10.48
CA PHE A 98 3.74 2.61 10.62
C PHE A 98 4.19 2.49 12.07
N SER A 99 4.10 3.56 12.86
CA SER A 99 4.44 3.51 14.29
C SER A 99 3.52 2.58 15.09
N TYR A 100 2.29 2.35 14.62
CA TYR A 100 1.32 1.39 15.19
C TYR A 100 1.41 0.03 14.51
N GLY A 101 2.21 -0.07 13.44
CA GLY A 101 2.51 -1.28 12.70
C GLY A 101 1.55 -1.60 11.54
N GLY A 102 0.69 -0.68 11.13
CA GLY A 102 -0.13 -0.88 9.94
C GLY A 102 0.71 -0.82 8.66
N GLY A 103 0.35 -1.57 7.63
CA GLY A 103 0.75 -1.30 6.24
C GLY A 103 -0.21 -0.29 5.61
N VAL A 104 0.26 0.48 4.63
CA VAL A 104 -0.53 1.55 4.00
C VAL A 104 -0.43 1.48 2.48
N GLY A 105 -1.56 1.59 1.80
CA GLY A 105 -1.60 1.80 0.37
C GLY A 105 -2.36 3.08 0.01
N PHE A 106 -1.94 3.75 -1.07
CA PHE A 106 -2.62 4.92 -1.62
C PHE A 106 -2.26 5.13 -3.09
N ASP A 107 -2.96 6.07 -3.72
CA ASP A 107 -2.76 6.46 -5.11
C ASP A 107 -2.20 7.88 -5.18
N ILE A 108 -1.30 8.16 -6.13
CA ILE A 108 -0.65 9.46 -6.33
C ILE A 108 -1.06 10.17 -7.63
N SER A 109 -2.12 9.72 -8.29
CA SER A 109 -2.57 10.24 -9.61
C SER A 109 -3.09 11.67 -9.53
N ASN A 110 -3.38 12.17 -8.33
CA ASN A 110 -3.77 13.55 -8.07
C ASN A 110 -2.57 14.52 -8.01
N LEU A 111 -1.33 14.03 -8.06
CA LEU A 111 -0.15 14.88 -8.00
C LEU A 111 0.29 15.31 -9.39
N ALA A 112 0.66 16.57 -9.56
CA ALA A 112 1.00 17.08 -10.87
C ALA A 112 2.22 16.37 -11.50
N PRO A 113 2.19 16.12 -12.82
CA PRO A 113 3.27 15.46 -13.52
C PRO A 113 4.51 16.35 -13.63
N ARG A 114 5.65 15.73 -13.90
CA ARG A 114 6.94 16.43 -14.03
C ARG A 114 6.84 17.58 -15.02
N ASN A 115 7.43 18.72 -14.67
CA ASN A 115 7.45 19.97 -15.44
C ASN A 115 6.12 20.74 -15.54
N ALA A 116 5.04 20.28 -14.89
CA ALA A 116 3.82 21.09 -14.77
C ALA A 116 4.12 22.42 -14.06
N LYS A 117 3.47 23.49 -14.49
CA LYS A 117 3.66 24.84 -13.95
C LYS A 117 3.17 24.92 -12.51
N ILE A 118 3.96 25.56 -11.66
CA ILE A 118 3.62 25.89 -10.28
C ILE A 118 3.93 27.36 -10.00
N ASN A 119 3.20 27.97 -9.08
CA ASN A 119 3.31 29.41 -8.80
C ASN A 119 4.34 29.76 -7.72
N ASN A 120 5.09 28.77 -7.22
CA ASN A 120 6.12 28.96 -6.20
C ASN A 120 7.51 29.18 -6.83
N ALA A 121 8.54 29.33 -5.97
CA ALA A 121 9.90 29.63 -6.38
C ALA A 121 10.50 28.69 -7.44
N ALA A 122 10.06 27.42 -7.47
CA ALA A 122 10.59 26.44 -8.41
C ALA A 122 10.01 26.56 -9.83
N GLN A 123 8.90 27.30 -10.02
CA GLN A 123 8.18 27.54 -11.29
C GLN A 123 7.63 26.29 -12.00
N LYS A 124 8.25 25.12 -11.82
CA LYS A 124 7.82 23.81 -12.31
C LYS A 124 8.01 22.74 -11.24
N THR A 125 7.10 21.77 -11.20
CA THR A 125 7.17 20.64 -10.26
C THR A 125 8.16 19.56 -10.70
N SER A 126 8.74 18.86 -9.72
CA SER A 126 9.57 17.67 -9.91
C SER A 126 8.77 16.40 -10.28
N GLY A 127 7.45 16.48 -10.32
CA GLY A 127 6.56 15.41 -10.77
C GLY A 127 6.11 14.46 -9.66
N SER A 128 5.04 13.71 -9.91
CA SER A 128 4.38 12.86 -8.91
C SER A 128 5.30 11.76 -8.40
N VAL A 129 6.12 11.19 -9.30
CA VAL A 129 7.06 10.11 -8.97
C VAL A 129 8.16 10.56 -8.01
N SER A 130 8.56 11.84 -8.05
CA SER A 130 9.63 12.35 -7.17
C SER A 130 9.27 12.29 -5.69
N PHE A 131 7.99 12.47 -5.34
CA PHE A 131 7.52 12.39 -3.96
C PHE A 131 7.50 10.95 -3.41
N MET A 132 7.64 9.93 -4.27
CA MET A 132 7.72 8.54 -3.82
C MET A 132 8.99 8.28 -2.99
N ASP A 133 10.08 9.01 -3.24
CA ASP A 133 11.30 8.92 -2.43
C ASP A 133 11.06 9.40 -0.99
N LEU A 134 10.26 10.47 -0.79
CA LEU A 134 9.82 10.91 0.54
C LEU A 134 9.04 9.81 1.26
N TYR A 135 8.05 9.21 0.60
CA TYR A 135 7.22 8.17 1.21
C TYR A 135 8.00 6.89 1.51
N SER A 136 8.93 6.52 0.62
CA SER A 136 9.87 5.41 0.85
C SER A 136 10.77 5.69 2.06
N LEU A 137 11.31 6.91 2.19
CA LEU A 137 12.14 7.30 3.33
C LEU A 137 11.36 7.25 4.65
N VAL A 138 10.13 7.75 4.69
CA VAL A 138 9.28 7.65 5.89
C VAL A 138 9.05 6.18 6.28
N THR A 139 8.83 5.31 5.29
CA THR A 139 8.65 3.87 5.50
C THR A 139 9.92 3.23 6.07
N GLU A 140 11.10 3.63 5.60
CA GLU A 140 12.38 3.18 6.12
C GLU A 140 12.62 3.61 7.57
N LEU A 141 12.40 4.90 7.87
CA LEU A 141 12.69 5.49 9.19
C LEU A 141 11.80 4.92 10.30
N ILE A 142 10.54 4.61 9.99
CA ILE A 142 9.57 4.10 10.99
C ILE A 142 9.48 2.56 10.97
N GLY A 143 10.06 1.91 9.96
CA GLY A 143 10.17 0.45 9.88
C GLY A 143 10.73 -0.14 11.18
N GLN A 144 9.98 -1.07 11.77
CA GLN A 144 10.21 -1.60 13.13
C GLN A 144 11.47 -2.47 13.20
N GLN A 145 12.03 -2.67 14.40
CA GLN A 145 13.12 -3.61 14.72
C GLN A 145 12.92 -4.98 14.04
N GLY A 146 13.55 -5.18 12.87
CA GLY A 146 13.45 -6.42 12.08
C GLY A 146 12.18 -6.59 11.25
N ARG A 147 11.27 -5.61 11.20
CA ARG A 147 10.01 -5.70 10.45
C ARG A 147 9.77 -4.44 9.59
N ARG A 148 9.91 -4.61 8.27
CA ARG A 148 9.67 -3.55 7.29
C ARG A 148 8.20 -3.11 7.32
N ALA A 149 7.96 -1.81 7.36
CA ALA A 149 6.63 -1.26 7.10
C ALA A 149 6.26 -1.56 5.63
N ALA A 150 4.99 -1.91 5.40
CA ALA A 150 4.50 -2.22 4.06
C ALA A 150 3.84 -0.97 3.48
N LEU A 151 4.36 -0.51 2.35
CA LEU A 151 3.84 0.64 1.62
C LEU A 151 3.50 0.19 0.20
N LEU A 152 2.32 0.55 -0.31
CA LEU A 152 1.93 0.40 -1.71
C LEU A 152 1.56 1.77 -2.30
N ILE A 153 2.17 2.12 -3.42
CA ILE A 153 1.84 3.33 -4.17
C ILE A 153 1.27 2.94 -5.53
N SER A 154 0.16 3.55 -5.91
CA SER A 154 -0.46 3.33 -7.22
C SER A 154 -0.57 4.59 -8.06
N LEU A 155 -0.60 4.42 -9.38
CA LEU A 155 -0.77 5.49 -10.35
C LEU A 155 -1.68 5.02 -11.50
N ASP A 156 -2.57 5.89 -11.96
CA ASP A 156 -3.43 5.66 -13.12
C ASP A 156 -2.62 5.56 -14.42
N CYS A 157 -2.97 4.60 -15.27
CA CYS A 157 -2.32 4.37 -16.56
C CYS A 157 -2.43 5.55 -17.54
N SER A 158 -3.33 6.51 -17.28
CA SER A 158 -3.52 7.73 -18.07
C SER A 158 -2.70 8.90 -17.52
N HIS A 159 -1.99 8.75 -16.42
CA HIS A 159 -1.21 9.84 -15.83
C HIS A 159 0.04 10.17 -16.70
N PRO A 160 0.41 11.44 -16.95
CA PRO A 160 1.56 11.77 -17.81
C PRO A 160 2.91 11.24 -17.32
N ASP A 161 3.09 11.07 -15.99
CA ASP A 161 4.30 10.46 -15.41
C ASP A 161 4.32 8.91 -15.46
N ILE A 162 3.35 8.25 -16.10
CA ILE A 162 3.22 6.78 -16.08
C ILE A 162 4.49 6.05 -16.57
N GLU A 163 5.18 6.60 -17.57
CA GLU A 163 6.41 5.98 -18.10
C GLU A 163 7.57 6.06 -17.11
N GLU A 164 7.64 7.15 -16.32
CA GLU A 164 8.62 7.31 -15.24
C GLU A 164 8.27 6.38 -14.08
N PHE A 165 6.99 6.33 -13.70
CA PHE A 165 6.48 5.47 -12.63
C PHE A 165 6.77 3.98 -12.89
N ILE A 166 6.51 3.50 -14.11
CA ILE A 166 6.79 2.11 -14.51
C ILE A 166 8.29 1.77 -14.37
N LYS A 167 9.17 2.75 -14.62
CA LYS A 167 10.63 2.55 -14.60
C LYS A 167 11.28 2.83 -13.27
N VAL A 168 10.59 3.41 -12.29
CA VAL A 168 11.24 3.95 -11.07
C VAL A 168 12.08 2.89 -10.33
N LYS A 169 11.64 1.63 -10.34
CA LYS A 169 12.33 0.49 -9.71
C LYS A 169 13.52 -0.06 -10.48
N SER A 170 13.75 0.38 -11.72
CA SER A 170 15.00 0.06 -12.42
C SER A 170 16.20 0.76 -11.80
N ASN A 171 15.97 1.84 -11.04
CA ASN A 171 17.00 2.45 -10.21
C ASN A 171 16.93 1.83 -8.81
N LEU A 172 17.97 1.06 -8.45
CA LEU A 172 18.04 0.31 -7.20
C LEU A 172 18.18 1.19 -5.94
N GLU A 173 18.43 2.49 -6.11
CA GLU A 173 18.56 3.46 -5.01
C GLU A 173 17.25 4.20 -4.74
N LYS A 174 16.28 4.13 -5.65
CA LYS A 174 15.01 4.87 -5.55
C LYS A 174 13.87 4.01 -5.06
N VAL A 175 13.00 4.60 -4.24
CA VAL A 175 11.75 3.98 -3.78
C VAL A 175 11.96 2.54 -3.26
N THR A 176 12.99 2.33 -2.44
CA THR A 176 13.41 0.97 -2.04
C THR A 176 12.47 0.31 -1.03
N LYS A 177 11.60 1.07 -0.36
CA LYS A 177 10.68 0.59 0.69
C LYS A 177 9.19 0.74 0.34
N ALA A 178 8.84 0.93 -0.93
CA ALA A 178 7.45 0.89 -1.37
C ALA A 178 7.27 -0.18 -2.44
N ASN A 179 6.14 -0.87 -2.43
CA ASN A 179 5.65 -1.56 -3.61
C ASN A 179 4.91 -0.60 -4.53
N ILE A 180 4.92 -0.89 -5.83
CA ILE A 180 4.25 -0.03 -6.81
C ILE A 180 3.29 -0.82 -7.70
N SER A 181 2.16 -0.21 -8.08
CA SER A 181 1.18 -0.82 -8.98
C SER A 181 0.55 0.20 -9.92
N VAL A 182 0.25 -0.21 -11.14
CA VAL A 182 -0.46 0.62 -12.11
C VAL A 182 -1.93 0.25 -12.11
N ARG A 183 -2.79 1.26 -12.01
CA ARG A 183 -4.23 1.10 -12.23
C ARG A 183 -4.51 1.16 -13.71
N ILE A 184 -5.06 0.06 -14.23
CA ILE A 184 -5.52 -0.04 -15.62
C ILE A 184 -7.04 -0.12 -15.65
N ASN A 185 -7.63 0.43 -16.70
CA ASN A 185 -9.07 0.32 -16.97
C ASN A 185 -9.31 -0.54 -18.22
N ASP A 186 -10.57 -0.91 -18.46
CA ASP A 186 -10.95 -1.77 -19.56
C ASP A 186 -10.71 -1.09 -20.92
N GLU A 187 -10.84 0.23 -21.00
CA GLU A 187 -10.55 1.02 -22.21
C GLU A 187 -9.07 0.98 -22.59
N PHE A 188 -8.16 1.09 -21.62
CA PHE A 188 -6.74 0.92 -21.86
C PHE A 188 -6.45 -0.48 -22.42
N MET A 189 -7.07 -1.52 -21.85
CA MET A 189 -6.88 -2.88 -22.35
C MET A 189 -7.47 -3.11 -23.73
N LYS A 190 -8.56 -2.41 -24.10
CA LYS A 190 -9.06 -2.37 -25.49
C LYS A 190 -8.05 -1.71 -26.42
N ALA A 191 -7.49 -0.56 -26.03
CA ALA A 191 -6.47 0.13 -26.81
C ALA A 191 -5.22 -0.74 -27.02
N VAL A 192 -4.78 -1.48 -25.99
CA VAL A 192 -3.67 -2.44 -26.08
C VAL A 192 -3.95 -3.55 -27.11
N LYS A 193 -5.14 -4.15 -27.07
CA LYS A 193 -5.53 -5.24 -27.98
C LYS A 193 -5.61 -4.79 -29.43
N ASN A 194 -6.13 -3.59 -29.67
CA ASN A 194 -6.34 -3.05 -31.01
C ASN A 194 -5.14 -2.26 -31.58
N ASN A 195 -4.04 -2.15 -30.83
CA ASN A 195 -2.88 -1.31 -31.15
C ASN A 195 -3.24 0.17 -31.37
N TRP A 196 -4.12 0.71 -30.51
CA TRP A 196 -4.48 2.13 -30.56
C TRP A 196 -3.53 2.99 -29.73
N GLU A 197 -3.59 4.29 -29.99
CA GLU A 197 -2.99 5.29 -29.11
C GLU A 197 -3.78 5.41 -27.80
N TRP A 198 -3.07 5.77 -26.74
CA TRP A 198 -3.59 6.01 -25.41
C TRP A 198 -3.28 7.45 -25.01
N LYS A 199 -4.29 8.16 -24.52
CA LYS A 199 -4.17 9.55 -24.12
C LYS A 199 -3.78 9.65 -22.65
N LEU A 200 -2.53 10.04 -22.41
CA LEU A 200 -2.11 10.53 -21.12
C LEU A 200 -2.65 11.94 -20.92
N ASN A 201 -3.24 12.21 -19.77
CA ASN A 201 -3.86 13.50 -19.48
C ASN A 201 -3.76 13.88 -18.00
N TYR A 202 -3.66 15.18 -17.74
CA TYR A 202 -3.75 15.77 -16.41
C TYR A 202 -4.24 17.21 -16.49
N LEU A 203 -5.21 17.57 -15.66
CA LEU A 203 -5.64 18.95 -15.47
C LEU A 203 -5.15 19.45 -14.12
N ARG A 204 -4.28 20.46 -14.12
CA ARG A 204 -3.84 21.10 -12.89
C ARG A 204 -4.81 22.20 -12.49
N GLU A 205 -5.60 21.96 -11.46
CA GLU A 205 -6.68 22.88 -11.06
C GLU A 205 -6.19 24.28 -10.65
N GLU A 206 -5.00 24.40 -10.06
CA GLU A 206 -4.45 25.68 -9.60
C GLU A 206 -4.05 26.59 -10.76
N THR A 207 -3.43 26.05 -11.81
CA THR A 207 -2.94 26.82 -12.98
C THR A 207 -3.86 26.73 -14.18
N LYS A 208 -4.90 25.88 -14.12
CA LYS A 208 -5.75 25.48 -15.25
C LYS A 208 -4.96 24.92 -16.44
N GLU A 209 -3.74 24.42 -16.18
CA GLU A 209 -2.90 23.83 -17.21
C GLU A 209 -3.41 22.42 -17.55
N VAL A 210 -3.65 22.20 -18.84
CA VAL A 210 -4.00 20.90 -19.40
C VAL A 210 -2.75 20.29 -20.03
N ILE A 211 -2.35 19.12 -19.54
CA ILE A 211 -1.17 18.39 -19.99
C ILE A 211 -1.66 17.12 -20.66
N GLU A 212 -1.35 16.95 -21.95
CA GLU A 212 -1.79 15.81 -22.73
C GLU A 212 -0.65 15.24 -23.58
N LYS A 213 -0.61 13.92 -23.71
CA LYS A 213 0.37 13.21 -24.54
C LYS A 213 -0.25 11.91 -25.05
N LEU A 214 -0.14 11.66 -26.35
CA LEU A 214 -0.50 10.38 -26.94
C LEU A 214 0.70 9.41 -26.88
N VAL A 215 0.42 8.16 -26.52
CA VAL A 215 1.41 7.08 -26.50
C VAL A 215 0.82 5.81 -27.10
N ASP A 216 1.66 4.94 -27.66
CA ASP A 216 1.23 3.62 -28.12
C ASP A 216 0.86 2.73 -26.91
N ALA A 217 -0.42 2.35 -26.80
CA ALA A 217 -0.94 1.60 -25.66
C ALA A 217 -0.23 0.25 -25.48
N LYS A 218 0.04 -0.45 -26.58
CA LYS A 218 0.70 -1.75 -26.56
C LYS A 218 2.16 -1.64 -26.15
N LYS A 219 2.88 -0.61 -26.59
CA LYS A 219 4.26 -0.35 -26.14
C LYS A 219 4.29 0.00 -24.65
N LEU A 220 3.34 0.79 -24.16
CA LEU A 220 3.22 1.12 -22.74
C LEU A 220 2.96 -0.15 -21.90
N PHE A 221 2.00 -0.98 -22.31
CA PHE A 221 1.69 -2.23 -21.62
C PHE A 221 2.85 -3.24 -21.67
N LYS A 222 3.54 -3.37 -22.81
CA LYS A 222 4.75 -4.21 -22.90
C LYS A 222 5.86 -3.70 -21.99
N LYS A 223 6.04 -2.39 -21.87
CA LYS A 223 7.00 -1.78 -20.95
C LYS A 223 6.67 -2.13 -19.50
N LEU A 224 5.39 -2.05 -19.12
CA LEU A 224 4.90 -2.48 -17.81
C LEU A 224 5.24 -3.96 -17.56
N ALA A 225 4.89 -4.85 -18.49
CA ALA A 225 5.15 -6.28 -18.37
C ALA A 225 6.65 -6.60 -18.28
N LYS A 226 7.49 -5.93 -19.06
CA LYS A 226 8.95 -6.12 -19.02
C LYS A 226 9.54 -5.66 -17.69
N MET A 227 9.11 -4.51 -17.17
CA MET A 227 9.55 -4.02 -15.87
C MET A 227 9.14 -4.98 -14.75
N ASN A 228 7.90 -5.47 -14.79
CA ASN A 228 7.43 -6.47 -13.84
C ASN A 228 8.26 -7.77 -13.92
N TRP A 229 8.60 -8.23 -15.12
CA TRP A 229 9.47 -9.40 -15.29
C TRP A 229 10.87 -9.19 -14.70
N ASP A 230 11.47 -8.01 -14.93
CA ASP A 230 12.85 -7.73 -14.51
C ASP A 230 12.98 -7.41 -13.01
N TYR A 231 11.98 -6.74 -12.42
CA TYR A 231 12.06 -6.16 -11.07
C TYR A 231 10.91 -6.57 -10.14
N SER A 232 10.04 -7.49 -10.58
CA SER A 232 8.79 -7.88 -9.90
C SER A 232 7.77 -6.76 -9.72
N GLU A 233 7.99 -5.59 -10.34
CA GLU A 233 7.18 -4.38 -10.21
C GLU A 233 7.16 -3.55 -11.51
N PRO A 234 6.09 -2.78 -11.78
CA PRO A 234 4.87 -2.61 -10.98
C PRO A 234 3.89 -3.78 -11.11
N GLY A 235 3.06 -3.96 -10.08
CA GLY A 235 1.84 -4.76 -10.16
C GLY A 235 0.76 -4.10 -11.02
N VAL A 236 -0.36 -4.78 -11.24
CA VAL A 236 -1.49 -4.29 -12.04
C VAL A 236 -2.78 -4.39 -11.22
N LEU A 237 -3.51 -3.28 -11.16
CA LEU A 237 -4.83 -3.20 -10.55
C LEU A 237 -5.87 -2.97 -11.66
N ASN A 238 -6.73 -3.95 -11.93
CA ASN A 238 -7.86 -3.75 -12.85
C ASN A 238 -8.92 -2.89 -12.13
N TRP A 239 -8.87 -1.60 -12.40
CA TRP A 239 -9.57 -0.58 -11.64
C TRP A 239 -11.08 -0.61 -11.85
N ASP A 240 -11.55 -0.89 -13.06
CA ASP A 240 -12.99 -1.00 -13.34
C ASP A 240 -13.59 -2.18 -12.59
N ARG A 241 -12.89 -3.32 -12.53
CA ARG A 241 -13.33 -4.45 -11.70
C ARG A 241 -13.33 -4.11 -10.21
N ILE A 242 -12.29 -3.44 -9.72
CA ILE A 242 -12.22 -3.03 -8.31
C ILE A 242 -13.39 -2.11 -7.95
N ARG A 243 -13.70 -1.13 -8.80
CA ARG A 243 -14.78 -0.15 -8.58
C ARG A 243 -16.18 -0.74 -8.72
N ASN A 244 -16.38 -1.67 -9.66
CA ASN A 244 -17.72 -2.12 -10.03
C ASN A 244 -18.10 -3.50 -9.48
N TRP A 245 -17.14 -4.30 -9.00
CA TRP A 245 -17.36 -5.68 -8.59
C TRP A 245 -17.11 -5.88 -7.10
N ASN A 246 -17.85 -5.13 -6.30
CA ASN A 246 -17.79 -5.14 -4.84
C ASN A 246 -19.19 -4.86 -4.24
N LEU A 247 -19.37 -5.13 -2.96
CA LEU A 247 -20.66 -4.97 -2.27
C LEU A 247 -21.12 -3.50 -2.13
N LEU A 248 -20.23 -2.54 -2.39
CA LEU A 248 -20.47 -1.11 -2.22
C LEU A 248 -20.72 -0.38 -3.55
N SER A 249 -20.67 -1.08 -4.70
CA SER A 249 -20.78 -0.45 -6.02
C SER A 249 -22.17 0.12 -6.34
N GLY A 250 -23.19 -0.21 -5.54
CA GLY A 250 -24.54 0.34 -5.66
C GLY A 250 -24.78 1.62 -4.86
N PHE A 251 -23.76 2.17 -4.20
CA PHE A 251 -23.87 3.39 -3.40
C PHE A 251 -23.17 4.55 -4.10
N ASP A 252 -23.93 5.53 -4.59
CA ASP A 252 -23.41 6.69 -5.32
C ASP A 252 -22.45 7.58 -4.49
N ASN A 253 -22.52 7.48 -3.17
CA ASN A 253 -21.68 8.24 -2.23
C ASN A 253 -20.41 7.48 -1.81
N PHE A 254 -20.13 6.32 -2.41
CA PHE A 254 -18.93 5.53 -2.10
C PHE A 254 -18.02 5.40 -3.33
N GLU A 255 -16.74 5.73 -3.14
CA GLU A 255 -15.71 5.55 -4.17
C GLU A 255 -14.48 4.87 -3.58
N TYR A 256 -13.93 3.91 -4.32
CA TYR A 256 -12.59 3.37 -4.04
C TYR A 256 -11.53 4.35 -4.50
N VAL A 257 -10.71 4.80 -3.55
CA VAL A 257 -9.63 5.77 -3.81
C VAL A 257 -8.23 5.15 -3.82
N GLY A 258 -8.13 3.86 -3.50
CA GLY A 258 -6.89 3.11 -3.43
C GLY A 258 -7.10 1.67 -2.98
N VAL A 259 -6.01 0.91 -2.90
CA VAL A 259 -5.97 -0.43 -2.30
C VAL A 259 -4.87 -0.48 -1.25
N ASN A 260 -4.93 -1.45 -0.34
CA ASN A 260 -3.89 -1.67 0.64
C ASN A 260 -2.68 -2.42 0.03
N PRO A 261 -1.53 -2.51 0.74
CA PRO A 261 -0.41 -3.36 0.34
C PRO A 261 -0.77 -4.83 0.34
#